data_AF-A0A183M540-F1
#
_entry.id   AF-A0A183M540-F1
#
_cell.length_a   1.000
_cell.length_b   1.000
_cell.length_c   1.000
_cell.angle_alpha   90.00
_cell.angle_beta   90.00
_cell.angle_gamma   90.00
#
_symmetry.space_group_name_H-M   'P 1'
#
loop_
_entity.id
_entity.type
_entity.pdbx_description
1 polymer ?
#
loop_
_entity_poly.entity_id
_entity_poly.type
_entity_poly.pdbx_seq_one_letter_code
_entity_poly.pdbx_strand_id
1 'polypeptide(L)'
;MPIDSNNSPDKEKEHENSEEIVAESDSSESNLQNKSTTSDLAIQPGPNMSLAPADLHGMWYPTVRRTLVCLSKLNRCLDADSFRGLAQECVSMCVQSLVKASDSISLRRTTIDGQLFLIKHLLILREQMLPFGIEFLVKETSLDFSPYKNVARSIWEQKGTGLFSLNKENALLRFLLETPNAIDIELDSRRQLDSQLKYTCELLIEQQVLQLTGEMSNFLKRAHSILAAPGARLADQPFANPSYIKEIVSNAHRSLCIALGRSSSSNRPDTVKHHTVPNLRNCLHIYLANPDTENILLRRIQSGIISQWRSMYQLVTDHYNDEDRIIIGCPTESQVNHSFI
;
A
#
# COMPACT_ATOMS: atom_id res chain seq x y z
N MET A 1 51.19 47.42 40.40
CA MET A 1 51.05 47.90 41.79
C MET A 1 51.48 49.34 41.83
N PRO A 2 50.75 50.27 42.48
CA PRO A 2 49.49 50.11 43.26
C PRO A 2 48.29 49.65 42.37
N ILE A 3 47.13 49.11 42.81
CA ILE A 3 46.28 49.29 44.03
C ILE A 3 45.57 50.67 44.00
N ASP A 4 44.25 50.89 44.03
CA ASP A 4 43.01 50.08 43.99
C ASP A 4 41.82 51.02 43.55
N SER A 5 40.51 50.72 43.46
CA SER A 5 39.68 49.57 43.87
C SER A 5 38.36 49.39 43.06
N ASN A 6 37.44 48.61 43.62
CA ASN A 6 36.09 48.13 43.25
C ASN A 6 34.93 49.13 42.99
N ASN A 7 33.84 48.53 42.45
CA ASN A 7 32.41 48.73 42.75
C ASN A 7 31.53 49.70 41.93
N SER A 8 30.68 49.09 41.10
CA SER A 8 29.22 49.35 40.96
C SER A 8 28.47 49.17 42.31
N PRO A 9 27.17 49.54 42.49
CA PRO A 9 26.12 49.60 41.46
C PRO A 9 25.05 50.71 41.57
N ASP A 10 24.00 50.51 40.75
CA ASP A 10 22.59 50.93 40.87
C ASP A 10 22.09 52.21 40.16
N LYS A 11 21.11 51.93 39.29
CA LYS A 11 19.88 52.68 38.94
C LYS A 11 19.92 54.20 38.72
N GLU A 12 19.44 54.59 37.54
CA GLU A 12 18.28 55.48 37.45
C GLU A 12 17.51 55.28 36.12
N LYS A 13 16.25 55.72 36.12
CA LYS A 13 15.31 55.75 34.98
C LYS A 13 14.86 57.21 34.78
N GLU A 14 14.07 57.44 33.72
CA GLU A 14 13.30 58.66 33.40
C GLU A 14 14.02 59.60 32.40
N HIS A 15 13.47 59.76 31.18
CA HIS A 15 12.59 60.87 30.69
C HIS A 15 13.40 62.18 30.46
N GLU A 16 13.31 62.95 29.37
CA GLU A 16 12.30 63.25 28.31
C GLU A 16 13.00 63.41 26.92
N ASN A 17 12.35 63.20 25.76
CA ASN A 17 11.54 64.15 24.95
C ASN A 17 12.34 65.41 24.47
N SER A 18 12.28 65.92 23.22
CA SER A 18 11.29 65.80 22.13
C SER A 18 11.91 66.04 20.72
N GLU A 19 11.04 65.94 19.69
CA GLU A 19 11.04 66.65 18.37
C GLU A 19 11.81 66.03 17.17
N GLU A 20 11.26 65.94 15.94
CA GLU A 20 9.89 66.12 15.39
C GLU A 20 9.81 65.51 13.94
N ILE A 21 8.66 65.65 13.24
CA ILE A 21 8.38 65.35 11.80
C ILE A 21 8.13 63.84 11.50
N VAL A 22 6.93 63.27 11.19
CA VAL A 22 5.63 63.63 10.55
C VAL A 22 5.47 63.06 9.11
N ALA A 23 4.24 62.57 8.81
CA ALA A 23 3.67 61.95 7.59
C ALA A 23 3.98 60.44 7.38
N GLU A 24 3.02 59.50 7.47
CA GLU A 24 1.79 59.26 6.64
C GLU A 24 2.08 58.75 5.21
N SER A 25 1.39 57.78 4.59
CA SER A 25 0.31 56.82 4.95
C SER A 25 0.31 55.71 3.86
N ASP A 26 0.20 54.41 4.17
CA ASP A 26 -0.99 53.56 4.42
C ASP A 26 -1.74 53.05 3.16
N SER A 27 -2.36 51.87 3.30
CA SER A 27 -3.29 51.16 2.39
C SER A 27 -2.73 50.55 1.08
N SER A 28 -3.26 49.48 0.47
CA SER A 28 -4.01 48.25 0.86
C SER A 28 -4.72 47.71 -0.42
N GLU A 29 -5.29 46.49 -0.36
CA GLU A 29 -6.12 45.82 -1.39
C GLU A 29 -5.34 45.29 -2.64
N SER A 30 -5.31 44.01 -3.04
CA SER A 30 -6.22 42.84 -3.06
C SER A 30 -7.02 42.66 -4.37
N ASN A 31 -6.82 41.53 -5.07
CA ASN A 31 -7.93 40.65 -5.49
C ASN A 31 -7.46 39.25 -5.97
N LEU A 32 -8.42 38.32 -6.07
CA LEU A 32 -8.24 36.89 -6.40
C LEU A 32 -8.36 36.61 -7.91
N GLN A 33 -7.79 35.48 -8.37
CA GLN A 33 -8.43 34.67 -9.41
C GLN A 33 -8.11 33.17 -9.24
N ASN A 34 -9.14 32.32 -9.22
CA ASN A 34 -9.03 30.86 -9.08
C ASN A 34 -8.74 30.15 -10.41
N LYS A 35 -7.99 29.04 -10.38
CA LYS A 35 -8.27 27.85 -11.23
C LYS A 35 -7.72 26.55 -10.61
N SER A 36 -8.62 25.59 -10.42
CA SER A 36 -8.33 24.17 -10.09
C SER A 36 -7.55 23.48 -11.25
N THR A 37 -6.84 22.36 -11.07
CA THR A 37 -7.23 21.08 -10.44
C THR A 37 -6.00 20.17 -10.23
N THR A 38 -6.13 19.11 -9.42
CA THR A 38 -5.24 17.93 -9.25
C THR A 38 -3.90 18.09 -8.50
N SER A 39 -3.85 17.70 -7.21
CA SER A 39 -2.83 16.76 -6.64
C SER A 39 -2.94 16.59 -5.10
N ASP A 40 -4.10 16.20 -4.56
CA ASP A 40 -4.25 15.89 -3.13
C ASP A 40 -3.69 14.50 -2.75
N LEU A 41 -2.36 14.38 -2.70
CA LEU A 41 -1.63 13.24 -2.08
C LEU A 41 -0.27 13.67 -1.47
N ALA A 42 -0.18 14.89 -0.92
CA ALA A 42 1.03 15.32 -0.20
C ALA A 42 1.08 14.69 1.20
N ILE A 43 1.95 13.70 1.40
CA ILE A 43 2.12 13.03 2.70
C ILE A 43 3.03 13.88 3.59
N GLN A 44 2.43 14.73 4.42
CA GLN A 44 3.17 15.39 5.50
C GLN A 44 3.43 14.39 6.65
N PRO A 45 4.64 14.35 7.23
CA PRO A 45 4.91 13.55 8.42
C PRO A 45 4.11 14.09 9.61
N GLY A 46 3.44 13.21 10.36
CA GLY A 46 2.56 13.59 11.46
C GLY A 46 3.27 14.29 12.63
N PRO A 47 2.57 15.14 13.40
CA PRO A 47 3.18 16.10 14.34
C PRO A 47 3.84 15.48 15.59
N ASN A 48 3.85 14.15 15.74
CA ASN A 48 4.33 13.47 16.95
C ASN A 48 5.76 12.91 16.85
N MET A 49 6.49 13.17 15.75
CA MET A 49 7.88 12.72 15.60
C MET A 49 8.87 13.89 15.71
N SER A 50 9.12 14.34 16.94
CA SER A 50 10.25 15.21 17.30
C SER A 50 11.59 14.43 17.29
N LEU A 51 11.96 13.88 16.14
CA LEU A 51 13.28 13.31 15.88
C LEU A 51 14.06 14.23 14.94
N ALA A 52 15.38 14.31 15.11
CA ALA A 52 16.21 15.01 14.13
C ALA A 52 16.11 14.32 12.77
N PRO A 53 16.21 15.04 11.63
CA PRO A 53 16.17 14.41 10.30
C PRO A 53 17.20 13.27 10.10
N ALA A 54 18.32 13.33 10.82
CA ALA A 54 19.33 12.28 10.85
C ALA A 54 18.83 10.97 11.49
N ASP A 55 18.04 11.04 12.56
CA ASP A 55 17.47 9.88 13.26
C ASP A 55 16.35 9.24 12.43
N LEU A 56 15.55 10.07 11.76
CA LEU A 56 14.52 9.62 10.82
C LEU A 56 15.13 8.76 9.69
N HIS A 57 16.24 9.21 9.11
CA HIS A 57 17.01 8.46 8.10
C HIS A 57 17.82 7.28 8.70
N GLY A 58 17.97 7.24 10.03
CA GLY A 58 18.54 6.10 10.77
C GLY A 58 17.57 4.94 10.92
N MET A 59 16.26 5.21 10.94
CA MET A 59 15.18 4.21 11.03
C MET A 59 14.82 3.56 9.69
N TRP A 60 15.33 4.07 8.55
CA TRP A 60 15.06 3.52 7.23
C TRP A 60 15.86 2.25 6.96
N TYR A 61 15.23 1.27 6.29
CA TYR A 61 15.92 0.06 5.88
C TYR A 61 17.16 0.38 4.99
N PRO A 62 18.33 -0.25 5.22
CA PRO A 62 19.60 0.23 4.65
C PRO A 62 19.67 0.30 3.13
N THR A 63 18.92 -0.53 2.39
CA THR A 63 18.93 -0.47 0.92
C THR A 63 18.20 0.76 0.39
N VAL A 64 17.09 1.19 0.99
CA VAL A 64 16.38 2.43 0.62
C VAL A 64 17.33 3.62 0.73
N ARG A 65 18.00 3.76 1.89
CA ARG A 65 18.97 4.84 2.12
C ARG A 65 20.14 4.80 1.13
N ARG A 66 20.69 3.61 0.84
CA ARG A 66 21.80 3.45 -0.13
C ARG A 66 21.36 3.81 -1.55
N THR A 67 20.18 3.36 -1.96
CA THR A 67 19.60 3.67 -3.28
C THR A 67 19.35 5.17 -3.44
N LEU A 68 18.68 5.84 -2.50
CA LEU A 68 18.43 7.29 -2.58
C LEU A 68 19.72 8.12 -2.63
N VAL A 69 20.75 7.75 -1.86
CA VAL A 69 22.08 8.41 -1.91
C VAL A 69 22.79 8.12 -3.25
N CYS A 70 22.63 6.94 -3.82
CA CYS A 70 23.16 6.60 -5.13
C CYS A 70 22.50 7.46 -6.23
N LEU A 71 21.17 7.50 -6.26
CA LEU A 71 20.38 8.28 -7.22
C LEU A 71 20.69 9.77 -7.14
N SER A 72 20.80 10.34 -5.92
CA SER A 72 21.22 11.73 -5.69
C SER A 72 22.60 12.07 -6.24
N LYS A 73 23.53 11.10 -6.29
CA LYS A 73 24.86 11.29 -6.90
C LYS A 73 24.82 11.12 -8.42
N LEU A 74 24.17 10.05 -8.91
CA LEU A 74 24.08 9.77 -10.34
C LEU A 74 23.40 10.91 -11.11
N ASN A 75 22.30 11.48 -10.58
CA ASN A 75 21.58 12.63 -11.15
C ASN A 75 22.43 13.90 -11.29
N ARG A 76 23.58 13.99 -10.62
CA ARG A 76 24.49 15.16 -10.68
C ARG A 76 25.72 14.93 -11.57
N CYS A 77 25.90 13.71 -12.07
CA CYS A 77 27.12 13.28 -12.75
C CYS A 77 26.87 12.61 -14.11
N LEU A 78 25.61 12.41 -14.49
CA LEU A 78 25.17 11.79 -15.74
C LEU A 78 24.20 12.70 -16.48
N ASP A 79 24.09 12.48 -17.79
CA ASP A 79 23.00 12.98 -18.62
C ASP A 79 21.67 12.28 -18.27
N ALA A 80 20.56 12.92 -18.65
CA ALA A 80 19.20 12.51 -18.30
C ALA A 80 18.76 11.14 -18.83
N ASP A 81 19.39 10.63 -19.90
CA ASP A 81 19.04 9.34 -20.50
C ASP A 81 19.89 8.22 -19.87
N SER A 82 21.18 8.44 -19.67
CA SER A 82 22.06 7.51 -18.95
C SER A 82 21.70 7.39 -17.46
N PHE A 83 21.33 8.50 -16.81
CA PHE A 83 20.84 8.48 -15.43
C PHE A 83 19.60 7.59 -15.31
N ARG A 84 18.64 7.79 -16.21
CA ARG A 84 17.32 7.14 -16.18
C ARG A 84 17.37 5.62 -16.15
N GLY A 85 18.13 5.00 -17.05
CA GLY A 85 18.26 3.54 -17.12
C GLY A 85 18.87 2.95 -15.84
N LEU A 86 20.00 3.51 -15.39
CA LEU A 86 20.64 3.13 -14.13
C LEU A 86 19.73 3.35 -12.93
N ALA A 87 18.91 4.41 -12.96
CA ALA A 87 18.01 4.75 -11.89
C ALA A 87 16.82 3.76 -11.79
N GLN A 88 16.28 3.31 -12.93
CA GLN A 88 15.31 2.21 -13.00
C GLN A 88 15.88 0.91 -12.40
N GLU A 89 17.11 0.52 -12.78
CA GLU A 89 17.77 -0.67 -12.21
C GLU A 89 17.97 -0.55 -10.70
N CYS A 90 18.47 0.61 -10.21
CA CYS A 90 18.68 0.87 -8.79
C CYS A 90 17.37 0.79 -7.98
N VAL A 91 16.26 1.31 -8.51
CA VAL A 91 14.94 1.23 -7.87
C VAL A 91 14.41 -0.20 -7.90
N SER A 92 14.48 -0.89 -9.03
CA SER A 92 14.03 -2.29 -9.16
C SER A 92 14.78 -3.22 -8.20
N MET A 93 16.11 -3.09 -8.10
CA MET A 93 16.93 -3.85 -7.15
C MET A 93 16.64 -3.49 -5.69
N CYS A 94 16.31 -2.22 -5.40
CA CYS A 94 15.85 -1.81 -4.07
C CYS A 94 14.53 -2.49 -3.70
N VAL A 95 13.53 -2.48 -4.60
CA VAL A 95 12.23 -3.14 -4.41
C VAL A 95 12.41 -4.65 -4.21
N GLN A 96 13.22 -5.32 -5.03
CA GLN A 96 13.53 -6.74 -4.86
C GLN A 96 14.18 -7.05 -3.50
N SER A 97 15.06 -6.17 -3.01
CA SER A 97 15.65 -6.31 -1.68
C SER A 97 14.62 -6.10 -0.56
N LEU A 98 13.66 -5.20 -0.73
CA LEU A 98 12.60 -4.96 0.24
C LEU A 98 11.63 -6.16 0.32
N VAL A 99 11.29 -6.78 -0.82
CA VAL A 99 10.49 -8.01 -0.86
C VAL A 99 11.19 -9.15 -0.11
N LYS A 100 12.48 -9.42 -0.42
CA LYS A 100 13.27 -10.45 0.29
C LYS A 100 13.38 -10.18 1.80
N ALA A 101 13.45 -8.91 2.20
CA ALA A 101 13.45 -8.51 3.61
C ALA A 101 12.07 -8.73 4.28
N SER A 102 10.97 -8.40 3.58
CA SER A 102 9.60 -8.69 4.00
C SER A 102 9.36 -10.18 4.23
N ASP A 103 9.76 -11.03 3.29
CA ASP A 103 9.65 -12.49 3.42
C ASP A 103 10.44 -13.01 4.62
N SER A 104 11.67 -12.49 4.81
CA SER A 104 12.53 -12.83 5.94
C SER A 104 11.96 -12.38 7.29
N ILE A 105 11.22 -11.25 7.34
CA ILE A 105 10.50 -10.78 8.53
C ILE A 105 9.26 -11.64 8.77
N SER A 106 8.52 -11.99 7.72
CA SER A 106 7.33 -12.84 7.79
C SER A 106 7.63 -14.22 8.39
N LEU A 107 8.78 -14.79 8.04
CA LEU A 107 9.27 -16.05 8.59
C LEU A 107 9.78 -15.95 10.04
N ARG A 108 10.16 -14.75 10.53
CA ARG A 108 10.77 -14.55 11.86
C ARG A 108 9.81 -13.97 12.90
N ARG A 109 8.75 -13.31 12.48
CA ARG A 109 7.78 -12.60 13.36
C ARG A 109 6.35 -13.00 12.99
N THR A 110 5.71 -12.26 12.09
CA THR A 110 4.37 -12.54 11.59
C THR A 110 4.25 -12.08 10.14
N THR A 111 3.30 -12.62 9.38
CA THR A 111 3.04 -12.19 7.99
C THR A 111 2.66 -10.72 7.89
N ILE A 112 1.87 -10.21 8.86
CA ILE A 112 1.49 -8.80 8.94
C ILE A 112 2.70 -7.89 9.20
N ASP A 113 3.67 -8.29 10.04
CA ASP A 113 4.91 -7.52 10.26
C ASP A 113 5.71 -7.34 8.96
N GLY A 114 5.83 -8.40 8.15
CA GLY A 114 6.53 -8.33 6.86
C GLY A 114 5.83 -7.43 5.84
N GLN A 115 4.51 -7.59 5.70
CA GLN A 115 3.70 -6.77 4.80
C GLN A 115 3.69 -5.29 5.20
N LEU A 116 3.53 -4.98 6.48
CA LEU A 116 3.57 -3.59 6.97
C LEU A 116 4.98 -2.99 6.85
N PHE A 117 6.04 -3.78 7.08
CA PHE A 117 7.41 -3.37 6.78
C PHE A 117 7.57 -3.01 5.30
N LEU A 118 7.03 -3.83 4.38
CA LEU A 118 7.13 -3.60 2.94
C LEU A 118 6.36 -2.34 2.53
N ILE A 119 5.09 -2.21 2.93
CA ILE A 119 4.25 -1.03 2.66
C ILE A 119 4.94 0.25 3.15
N LYS A 120 5.45 0.26 4.40
CA LYS A 120 6.19 1.40 4.97
C LYS A 120 7.35 1.83 4.07
N HIS A 121 8.19 0.89 3.65
CA HIS A 121 9.39 1.21 2.89
C HIS A 121 9.13 1.51 1.41
N LEU A 122 8.08 0.95 0.81
CA LEU A 122 7.63 1.35 -0.53
C LEU A 122 7.01 2.76 -0.52
N LEU A 123 6.25 3.13 0.52
CA LEU A 123 5.75 4.49 0.71
C LEU A 123 6.89 5.50 0.87
N ILE A 124 7.89 5.20 1.71
CA ILE A 124 9.09 6.04 1.86
C ILE A 124 9.82 6.16 0.52
N LEU A 125 10.06 5.05 -0.18
CA LEU A 125 10.75 5.08 -1.47
C LEU A 125 9.98 5.92 -2.50
N ARG A 126 8.64 5.80 -2.55
CA ARG A 126 7.76 6.55 -3.44
C ARG A 126 7.84 8.06 -3.19
N GLU A 127 7.69 8.47 -1.93
CA GLU A 127 7.76 9.87 -1.53
C GLU A 127 9.14 10.47 -1.86
N GLN A 128 10.21 9.76 -1.51
CA GLN A 128 11.58 10.19 -1.77
C GLN A 128 11.97 10.14 -3.27
N MET A 129 11.13 9.61 -4.16
CA MET A 129 11.34 9.67 -5.61
C MET A 129 10.70 10.91 -6.27
N LEU A 130 9.81 11.63 -5.59
CA LEU A 130 9.19 12.85 -6.12
C LEU A 130 10.19 13.98 -6.48
N PRO A 131 11.26 14.27 -5.70
CA PRO A 131 12.22 15.32 -6.04
C PRO A 131 13.03 15.07 -7.32
N PHE A 132 13.05 13.82 -7.80
CA PHE A 132 13.71 13.40 -9.04
C PHE A 132 12.71 13.34 -10.23
N GLY A 133 11.59 14.05 -10.10
CA GLY A 133 10.31 13.78 -10.79
C GLY A 133 10.22 13.95 -12.31
N ILE A 134 11.32 14.17 -13.04
CA ILE A 134 11.27 14.43 -14.50
C ILE A 134 11.94 13.32 -15.33
N GLU A 135 12.91 12.57 -14.79
CA GLU A 135 13.81 11.75 -15.61
C GLU A 135 13.61 10.22 -15.52
N PHE A 136 12.40 9.72 -15.20
CA PHE A 136 12.16 8.27 -14.99
C PHE A 136 11.30 7.56 -16.06
N LEU A 137 10.91 8.24 -17.14
CA LEU A 137 10.12 7.66 -18.23
C LEU A 137 11.05 7.04 -19.29
N VAL A 138 11.46 5.78 -19.14
CA VAL A 138 12.25 5.11 -20.19
C VAL A 138 11.31 4.74 -21.32
N LYS A 139 11.62 5.24 -22.52
CA LYS A 139 11.11 4.67 -23.77
C LYS A 139 12.05 3.56 -24.18
N GLU A 140 11.79 2.33 -23.74
CA GLU A 140 12.53 1.17 -24.23
C GLU A 140 12.01 0.89 -25.65
N THR A 141 12.84 1.12 -26.67
CA THR A 141 12.52 0.79 -28.06
C THR A 141 12.58 -0.72 -28.27
N SER A 142 11.53 -1.40 -27.80
CA SER A 142 11.29 -2.80 -28.09
C SER A 142 10.94 -2.97 -29.57
N LEU A 143 11.26 -4.12 -30.16
CA LEU A 143 10.96 -4.41 -31.55
C LEU A 143 9.71 -5.28 -31.65
N ASP A 144 8.70 -4.85 -32.41
CA ASP A 144 7.49 -5.65 -32.59
C ASP A 144 7.74 -6.85 -33.50
N PHE A 145 7.78 -8.04 -32.92
CA PHE A 145 7.83 -9.29 -33.67
C PHE A 145 6.43 -9.88 -33.97
N SER A 146 5.34 -9.22 -33.55
CA SER A 146 3.96 -9.62 -33.86
C SER A 146 3.65 -9.72 -35.36
N PRO A 147 4.03 -8.77 -36.24
CA PRO A 147 3.85 -8.94 -37.68
C PRO A 147 4.67 -10.12 -38.24
N TYR A 148 5.91 -10.31 -37.76
CA TYR A 148 6.79 -11.41 -38.17
C TYR A 148 6.23 -12.79 -37.85
N LYS A 149 5.44 -12.94 -36.78
CA LYS A 149 4.75 -14.20 -36.46
C LYS A 149 3.79 -14.65 -37.56
N ASN A 150 3.18 -13.71 -38.28
CA ASN A 150 2.28 -14.01 -39.39
C ASN A 150 3.06 -14.33 -40.67
N VAL A 151 4.16 -13.61 -40.94
CA VAL A 151 5.07 -13.90 -42.06
C VAL A 151 5.80 -15.24 -41.87
N ALA A 152 6.21 -15.58 -40.64
CA ALA A 152 6.81 -16.87 -40.32
C ALA A 152 5.83 -18.04 -40.52
N ARG A 153 4.53 -17.85 -40.24
CA ARG A 153 3.49 -18.85 -40.60
C ARG A 153 3.35 -19.00 -42.11
N SER A 154 3.31 -17.92 -42.89
CA SER A 154 3.19 -18.04 -44.35
C SER A 154 4.43 -18.67 -45.00
N ILE A 155 5.64 -18.42 -44.47
CA ILE A 155 6.87 -19.14 -44.86
C ILE A 155 6.77 -20.64 -44.52
N TRP A 156 6.21 -21.00 -43.37
CA TRP A 156 6.04 -22.41 -42.95
C TRP A 156 4.95 -23.14 -43.74
N GLU A 157 3.88 -22.44 -44.10
CA GLU A 157 2.79 -22.95 -44.94
C GLU A 157 3.23 -23.10 -46.41
N GLN A 158 4.12 -22.22 -46.90
CA GLN A 158 4.83 -22.35 -48.19
C GLN A 158 5.94 -23.42 -48.13
N LYS A 159 5.56 -24.69 -47.90
CA LYS A 159 6.47 -25.83 -47.94
C LYS A 159 7.09 -26.04 -49.33
N GLY A 160 8.31 -25.54 -49.50
CA GLY A 160 9.31 -26.11 -50.41
C GLY A 160 9.37 -25.55 -51.84
N THR A 161 8.49 -24.65 -52.26
CA THR A 161 8.53 -24.04 -53.61
C THR A 161 8.65 -22.52 -53.55
N GLY A 162 9.84 -21.99 -53.87
CA GLY A 162 10.05 -20.55 -54.09
C GLY A 162 10.75 -19.77 -52.97
N LEU A 163 11.15 -20.40 -51.85
CA LEU A 163 11.79 -19.71 -50.71
C LEU A 163 13.05 -18.89 -51.06
N PHE A 164 13.79 -19.28 -52.11
CA PHE A 164 14.97 -18.56 -52.62
C PHE A 164 14.72 -17.81 -53.95
N SER A 165 13.46 -17.67 -54.38
CA SER A 165 13.13 -16.90 -55.57
C SER A 165 13.34 -15.41 -55.31
N LEU A 166 14.12 -14.74 -56.15
CA LEU A 166 14.44 -13.30 -56.06
C LEU A 166 13.29 -12.40 -56.56
N ASN A 167 12.05 -12.76 -56.19
CA ASN A 167 10.84 -11.98 -56.49
C ASN A 167 10.45 -11.13 -55.25
N LYS A 168 9.98 -9.90 -55.47
CA LYS A 168 9.50 -8.97 -54.44
C LYS A 168 8.31 -9.50 -53.62
N GLU A 169 7.66 -10.57 -54.09
CA GLU A 169 6.54 -11.22 -53.41
C GLU A 169 6.97 -12.32 -52.42
N ASN A 170 8.25 -12.71 -52.41
CA ASN A 170 8.76 -13.78 -51.54
C ASN A 170 8.67 -13.38 -50.05
N ALA A 171 7.96 -14.20 -49.26
CA ALA A 171 7.76 -13.98 -47.84
C ALA A 171 9.06 -13.97 -47.02
N LEU A 172 10.07 -14.74 -47.43
CA LEU A 172 11.40 -14.75 -46.80
C LEU A 172 12.16 -13.44 -47.08
N LEU A 173 12.09 -12.91 -48.30
CA LEU A 173 12.70 -11.62 -48.62
C LEU A 173 11.98 -10.46 -47.93
N ARG A 174 10.65 -10.52 -47.76
CA ARG A 174 9.95 -9.58 -46.87
C ARG A 174 10.44 -9.70 -45.42
N PHE A 175 10.48 -10.90 -44.85
CA PHE A 175 10.95 -11.14 -43.49
C PHE A 175 12.38 -10.59 -43.23
N LEU A 176 13.29 -10.68 -44.21
CA LEU A 176 14.67 -10.19 -44.07
C LEU A 176 14.85 -8.69 -44.39
N LEU A 177 13.96 -8.08 -45.18
CA LEU A 177 14.10 -6.70 -45.66
C LEU A 177 13.17 -5.71 -44.93
N GLU A 178 12.08 -6.20 -44.35
CA GLU A 178 11.20 -5.45 -43.47
C GLU A 178 11.92 -5.27 -42.12
N THR A 179 12.26 -4.04 -41.77
CA THR A 179 12.86 -3.70 -40.46
C THR A 179 11.78 -3.65 -39.39
N PRO A 180 11.98 -4.25 -38.21
CA PRO A 180 10.93 -4.34 -37.21
C PRO A 180 10.53 -2.97 -36.68
N ASN A 181 9.23 -2.75 -36.55
CA ASN A 181 8.70 -1.52 -35.97
C ASN A 181 9.18 -1.40 -34.53
N ALA A 182 9.87 -0.31 -34.21
CA ALA A 182 10.17 0.04 -32.82
C ALA A 182 8.86 0.46 -32.14
N ILE A 183 8.46 -0.29 -31.10
CA ILE A 183 7.45 0.14 -30.14
C ILE A 183 8.20 0.70 -28.93
N ASP A 184 7.94 1.96 -28.60
CA ASP A 184 8.29 2.54 -27.31
C ASP A 184 7.48 1.83 -26.20
N ILE A 185 8.09 0.88 -25.50
CA ILE A 185 7.58 0.41 -24.21
C ILE A 185 8.00 1.43 -23.15
N GLU A 186 7.03 2.22 -22.70
CA GLU A 186 7.21 3.17 -21.60
C GLU A 186 7.28 2.42 -20.25
N LEU A 187 8.50 2.04 -19.86
CA LEU A 187 8.79 1.29 -18.63
C LEU A 187 9.08 2.28 -17.49
N ASP A 188 8.03 2.64 -16.76
CA ASP A 188 8.09 3.61 -15.65
C ASP A 188 8.40 2.88 -14.33
N SER A 189 9.55 3.21 -13.72
CA SER A 189 9.95 2.66 -12.41
C SER A 189 8.98 3.03 -11.29
N ARG A 190 8.24 4.15 -11.41
CA ARG A 190 7.17 4.53 -10.50
C ARG A 190 5.96 3.63 -10.67
N ARG A 191 5.59 3.23 -11.90
CA ARG A 191 4.54 2.24 -12.14
C ARG A 191 4.89 0.88 -11.52
N GLN A 192 6.16 0.45 -11.61
CA GLN A 192 6.61 -0.78 -10.93
C GLN A 192 6.44 -0.65 -9.40
N LEU A 193 6.85 0.47 -8.82
CA LEU A 193 6.74 0.76 -7.39
C LEU A 193 5.28 0.84 -6.91
N ASP A 194 4.44 1.61 -7.59
CA ASP A 194 3.02 1.77 -7.29
C ASP A 194 2.24 0.45 -7.47
N SER A 195 2.58 -0.35 -8.49
CA SER A 195 2.02 -1.69 -8.69
C SER A 195 2.38 -2.63 -7.54
N GLN A 196 3.65 -2.65 -7.11
CA GLN A 196 4.08 -3.47 -5.98
C GLN A 196 3.45 -3.02 -4.66
N LEU A 197 3.34 -1.71 -4.43
CA LEU A 197 2.67 -1.13 -3.26
C LEU A 197 1.18 -1.53 -3.24
N LYS A 198 0.48 -1.33 -4.35
CA LYS A 198 -0.94 -1.70 -4.51
C LYS A 198 -1.13 -3.20 -4.24
N TYR A 199 -0.35 -4.06 -4.88
CA TYR A 199 -0.39 -5.51 -4.69
C TYR A 199 -0.18 -5.90 -3.22
N THR A 200 0.81 -5.30 -2.55
CA THR A 200 1.09 -5.60 -1.13
C THR A 200 -0.05 -5.14 -0.21
N CYS A 201 -0.66 -4.00 -0.49
CA CYS A 201 -1.84 -3.52 0.23
C CYS A 201 -3.05 -4.44 0.01
N GLU A 202 -3.34 -4.83 -1.24
CA GLU A 202 -4.45 -5.74 -1.58
C GLU A 202 -4.27 -7.11 -0.90
N LEU A 203 -3.05 -7.66 -0.92
CA LEU A 203 -2.70 -8.91 -0.24
C LEU A 203 -2.87 -8.81 1.29
N LEU A 204 -2.42 -7.71 1.91
CA LEU A 204 -2.63 -7.47 3.34
C LEU A 204 -4.14 -7.41 3.66
N ILE A 205 -4.93 -6.68 2.87
CA ILE A 205 -6.37 -6.57 3.06
C ILE A 205 -7.03 -7.95 2.98
N GLU A 206 -6.74 -8.73 1.93
CA GLU A 206 -7.32 -10.07 1.76
C GLU A 206 -6.96 -11.00 2.94
N GLN A 207 -5.70 -11.04 3.34
CA GLN A 207 -5.24 -11.88 4.45
C GLN A 207 -5.85 -11.46 5.79
N GLN A 208 -5.97 -10.16 6.07
CA GLN A 208 -6.60 -9.69 7.31
C GLN A 208 -8.11 -9.95 7.30
N VAL A 209 -8.81 -9.74 6.19
CA VAL A 209 -10.22 -10.12 6.05
C VAL A 209 -10.37 -11.63 6.29
N LEU A 210 -9.51 -12.47 5.70
CA LEU A 210 -9.55 -13.92 5.87
C LEU A 210 -9.29 -14.35 7.33
N GLN A 211 -8.27 -13.81 7.99
CA GLN A 211 -7.94 -14.15 9.38
C GLN A 211 -9.02 -13.69 10.38
N LEU A 212 -9.60 -12.50 10.18
CA LEU A 212 -10.64 -11.96 11.07
C LEU A 212 -12.02 -12.60 10.85
N THR A 213 -12.26 -13.10 9.63
CA THR A 213 -13.46 -13.88 9.26
C THR A 213 -13.32 -15.36 9.66
N GLY A 214 -12.10 -15.90 9.66
CA GLY A 214 -11.82 -17.29 10.01
C GLY A 214 -12.59 -18.30 9.14
N GLU A 215 -13.04 -19.39 9.76
CA GLU A 215 -13.78 -20.47 9.10
C GLU A 215 -15.10 -20.03 8.46
N MET A 216 -15.64 -18.86 8.81
CA MET A 216 -16.82 -18.29 8.16
C MET A 216 -16.61 -18.15 6.64
N SER A 217 -15.39 -17.78 6.22
CA SER A 217 -15.03 -17.64 4.80
C SER A 217 -14.98 -18.99 4.06
N ASN A 218 -14.49 -20.03 4.75
CA ASN A 218 -14.41 -21.40 4.21
C ASN A 218 -15.82 -22.01 4.10
N PHE A 219 -16.67 -21.79 5.10
CA PHE A 219 -18.08 -22.17 5.06
C PHE A 219 -18.79 -21.49 3.88
N LEU A 220 -18.66 -20.17 3.72
CA LEU A 220 -19.28 -19.44 2.61
C LEU A 220 -18.86 -20.00 1.25
N LYS A 221 -17.56 -20.25 1.02
CA LYS A 221 -17.07 -20.86 -0.24
C LYS A 221 -17.71 -22.23 -0.50
N ARG A 222 -17.79 -23.10 0.51
CA ARG A 222 -18.43 -24.43 0.40
C ARG A 222 -19.93 -24.31 0.13
N ALA A 223 -20.62 -23.46 0.88
CA ALA A 223 -22.06 -23.26 0.73
C ALA A 223 -22.43 -22.74 -0.66
N HIS A 224 -21.73 -21.73 -1.19
CA HIS A 224 -21.93 -21.25 -2.56
C HIS A 224 -21.61 -22.32 -3.61
N SER A 225 -20.57 -23.14 -3.41
CA SER A 225 -20.25 -24.22 -4.36
C SER A 225 -21.32 -25.31 -4.43
N ILE A 226 -22.05 -25.55 -3.34
CA ILE A 226 -23.15 -26.51 -3.28
C ILE A 226 -24.44 -25.88 -3.85
N LEU A 227 -24.72 -24.61 -3.54
CA LEU A 227 -25.85 -23.87 -4.14
C LEU A 227 -25.73 -23.67 -5.66
N ALA A 228 -24.52 -23.70 -6.20
CA ALA A 228 -24.29 -23.71 -7.64
C ALA A 228 -24.73 -25.01 -8.33
N ALA A 229 -24.93 -26.11 -7.59
CA ALA A 229 -25.46 -27.36 -8.11
C ALA A 229 -27.01 -27.33 -8.08
N PRO A 230 -27.69 -27.55 -9.23
CA PRO A 230 -29.15 -27.46 -9.29
C PRO A 230 -29.83 -28.52 -8.40
N GLY A 231 -30.67 -28.06 -7.48
CA GLY A 231 -31.45 -28.90 -6.57
C GLY A 231 -30.77 -29.26 -5.24
N ALA A 232 -29.53 -28.84 -5.00
CA ALA A 232 -28.86 -29.08 -3.72
C ALA A 232 -29.41 -28.17 -2.60
N ARG A 233 -29.61 -28.71 -1.40
CA ARG A 233 -30.05 -27.98 -0.20
C ARG A 233 -28.93 -27.97 0.83
N LEU A 234 -28.76 -26.86 1.56
CA LEU A 234 -27.79 -26.83 2.67
C LEU A 234 -28.18 -27.80 3.78
N ALA A 235 -29.46 -27.90 4.12
CA ALA A 235 -29.96 -28.72 5.22
C ALA A 235 -29.58 -30.21 5.13
N ASP A 236 -29.32 -30.73 3.92
CA ASP A 236 -28.92 -32.12 3.70
C ASP A 236 -27.42 -32.37 4.02
N GLN A 237 -26.66 -31.32 4.33
CA GLN A 237 -25.22 -31.38 4.54
C GLN A 237 -24.84 -31.39 6.04
N PRO A 238 -23.95 -32.30 6.50
CA PRO A 238 -23.60 -32.40 7.92
C PRO A 238 -22.87 -31.16 8.45
N PHE A 239 -22.18 -30.41 7.58
CA PHE A 239 -21.51 -29.15 7.95
C PHE A 239 -22.46 -27.95 8.03
N ALA A 240 -23.73 -28.10 7.65
CA ALA A 240 -24.74 -27.05 7.65
C ALA A 240 -25.66 -27.09 8.90
N ASN A 241 -25.28 -27.82 9.94
CA ASN A 241 -26.04 -27.86 11.18
C ASN A 241 -26.07 -26.46 11.84
N PRO A 242 -27.25 -25.94 12.25
CA PRO A 242 -27.38 -24.63 12.91
C PRO A 242 -26.44 -24.44 14.11
N SER A 243 -26.17 -25.50 14.86
CA SER A 243 -25.28 -25.46 16.04
C SER A 243 -23.81 -25.26 15.66
N TYR A 244 -23.37 -25.82 14.53
CA TYR A 244 -22.02 -25.66 14.01
C TYR A 244 -21.82 -24.28 13.36
N ILE A 245 -22.84 -23.77 12.67
CA ILE A 245 -22.84 -22.40 12.12
C ILE A 245 -22.80 -21.37 13.25
N LYS A 246 -23.54 -21.58 14.34
CA LYS A 246 -23.45 -20.77 15.57
C LYS A 246 -22.03 -20.70 16.12
N GLU A 247 -21.32 -21.85 16.16
CA GLU A 247 -19.93 -21.90 16.63
C GLU A 247 -18.99 -21.11 15.70
N ILE A 248 -19.10 -21.29 14.39
CA ILE A 248 -18.34 -20.52 13.38
C ILE A 248 -18.57 -19.02 13.56
N VAL A 249 -19.83 -18.59 13.63
CA VAL A 249 -20.23 -17.18 13.83
C VAL A 249 -19.68 -16.63 15.16
N SER A 250 -19.84 -17.38 16.25
CA SER A 250 -19.38 -16.95 17.58
C SER A 250 -17.85 -16.82 17.64
N ASN A 251 -17.13 -17.74 17.02
CA ASN A 251 -15.67 -17.71 16.93
C ASN A 251 -15.17 -16.57 16.03
N ALA A 252 -15.79 -16.34 14.86
CA ALA A 252 -15.46 -15.21 13.99
C ALA A 252 -15.70 -13.85 14.69
N HIS A 253 -16.86 -13.70 15.35
CA HIS A 253 -17.17 -12.48 16.11
C HIS A 253 -16.22 -12.26 17.29
N ARG A 254 -15.82 -13.33 18.00
CA ARG A 254 -14.81 -13.26 19.05
C ARG A 254 -13.44 -12.83 18.52
N SER A 255 -12.98 -13.41 17.41
CA SER A 255 -11.70 -13.05 16.77
C SER A 255 -11.67 -11.58 16.33
N LEU A 256 -12.78 -11.10 15.75
CA LEU A 256 -12.99 -9.70 15.38
C LEU A 256 -12.87 -8.77 16.59
N CYS A 257 -13.58 -9.07 17.69
CA CYS A 257 -13.54 -8.26 18.92
C CYS A 257 -12.15 -8.24 19.59
N ILE A 258 -11.40 -9.34 19.54
CA ILE A 258 -10.04 -9.42 20.07
C ILE A 258 -9.10 -8.54 19.24
N ALA A 259 -9.05 -8.71 17.92
CA ALA A 259 -8.10 -8.01 17.06
C ALA A 259 -8.34 -6.48 16.95
N LEU A 260 -9.56 -6.03 17.25
CA LEU A 260 -9.92 -4.61 17.32
C LEU A 260 -9.70 -3.99 18.72
N GLY A 261 -9.27 -4.78 19.71
CA GLY A 261 -8.94 -4.30 21.05
C GLY A 261 -10.15 -4.09 21.98
N ARG A 262 -11.34 -4.63 21.66
CA ARG A 262 -12.56 -4.43 22.48
C ARG A 262 -12.67 -5.36 23.70
N SER A 263 -11.73 -6.28 23.88
CA SER A 263 -11.66 -7.13 25.07
C SER A 263 -11.12 -6.35 26.28
N SER A 264 -11.88 -5.35 26.73
CA SER A 264 -11.69 -4.76 28.07
C SER A 264 -11.95 -5.80 29.14
N SER A 265 -11.07 -5.86 30.15
CA SER A 265 -11.05 -6.81 31.27
C SER A 265 -10.56 -8.23 30.90
N SER A 266 -9.76 -8.90 31.74
CA SER A 266 -9.52 -8.67 33.17
C SER A 266 -8.06 -8.80 33.61
N ASN A 267 -7.78 -8.29 34.81
CA ASN A 267 -6.57 -8.56 35.60
C ASN A 267 -6.34 -10.08 35.78
N ARG A 268 -5.62 -10.71 34.86
CA ARG A 268 -5.03 -12.04 35.04
C ARG A 268 -3.52 -11.92 34.87
N PRO A 269 -2.69 -12.22 35.90
CA PRO A 269 -1.25 -12.14 35.77
C PRO A 269 -0.73 -13.15 34.74
N ASP A 270 0.14 -12.67 33.84
CA ASP A 270 0.63 -13.39 32.68
C ASP A 270 1.45 -14.63 33.05
N THR A 271 0.93 -15.82 32.70
CA THR A 271 1.65 -17.10 32.87
C THR A 271 1.46 -18.07 31.70
N VAL A 272 0.80 -17.67 30.61
CA VAL A 272 0.67 -18.52 29.41
C VAL A 272 0.94 -17.74 28.13
N LYS A 273 1.95 -18.19 27.38
CA LYS A 273 2.33 -17.68 26.05
C LYS A 273 1.32 -18.11 24.98
N HIS A 274 0.08 -17.64 25.05
CA HIS A 274 -0.80 -17.68 23.89
C HIS A 274 -0.33 -16.63 22.88
N HIS A 275 -0.35 -17.00 21.58
CA HIS A 275 -0.20 -16.04 20.48
C HIS A 275 -1.43 -15.13 20.47
N THR A 276 -1.42 -14.09 21.29
CA THR A 276 -2.40 -13.01 21.22
C THR A 276 -2.30 -12.39 19.85
N VAL A 277 -3.36 -12.48 19.05
CA VAL A 277 -3.46 -11.79 17.74
C VAL A 277 -3.13 -10.32 18.00
N PRO A 278 -2.05 -9.77 17.40
CA PRO A 278 -1.65 -8.43 17.73
C PRO A 278 -2.76 -7.47 17.24
N ASN A 279 -3.16 -6.53 18.11
CA ASN A 279 -4.21 -5.57 17.80
C ASN A 279 -3.91 -4.90 16.46
N LEU A 280 -4.78 -5.11 15.45
CA LEU A 280 -4.52 -4.69 14.06
C LEU A 280 -4.25 -3.19 13.99
N ARG A 281 -5.00 -2.40 14.77
CA ARG A 281 -4.80 -0.96 14.95
C ARG A 281 -3.39 -0.62 15.47
N ASN A 282 -2.88 -1.37 16.44
CA ASN A 282 -1.55 -1.14 17.03
C ASN A 282 -0.42 -1.51 16.04
N CYS A 283 -0.58 -2.61 15.28
CA CYS A 283 0.35 -2.95 14.20
C CYS A 283 0.39 -1.85 13.14
N LEU A 284 -0.76 -1.42 12.61
CA LEU A 284 -0.84 -0.34 11.64
C LEU A 284 -0.14 0.93 12.14
N HIS A 285 -0.41 1.31 13.41
CA HIS A 285 0.18 2.49 14.04
C HIS A 285 1.71 2.43 14.18
N ILE A 286 2.26 1.31 14.68
CA ILE A 286 3.71 1.12 14.88
C ILE A 286 4.48 1.21 13.56
N TYR A 287 3.93 0.69 12.47
CA TYR A 287 4.63 0.67 11.18
C TYR A 287 4.41 1.94 10.36
N LEU A 288 3.19 2.44 10.24
CA LEU A 288 2.87 3.51 9.28
C LEU A 288 3.00 4.92 9.88
N ALA A 289 2.69 5.09 11.17
CA ALA A 289 2.76 6.37 11.91
C ALA A 289 2.09 7.57 11.18
N ASN A 290 1.07 7.28 10.36
CA ASN A 290 0.29 8.26 9.60
C ASN A 290 -1.20 7.89 9.75
N PRO A 291 -2.00 8.70 10.45
CA PRO A 291 -3.37 8.36 10.78
C PRO A 291 -4.26 8.22 9.55
N ASP A 292 -4.02 8.96 8.47
CA ASP A 292 -4.83 8.89 7.25
C ASP A 292 -4.58 7.57 6.50
N THR A 293 -3.32 7.17 6.37
CA THR A 293 -2.96 5.90 5.72
C THR A 293 -3.45 4.70 6.54
N GLU A 294 -3.30 4.75 7.87
CA GLU A 294 -3.83 3.77 8.80
C GLU A 294 -5.36 3.63 8.67
N ASN A 295 -6.07 4.76 8.64
CA ASN A 295 -7.53 4.80 8.50
C ASN A 295 -8.02 4.30 7.13
N ILE A 296 -7.31 4.59 6.03
CA ILE A 296 -7.65 4.11 4.69
C ILE A 296 -7.56 2.58 4.63
N LEU A 297 -6.44 2.00 5.08
CA LEU A 297 -6.25 0.54 5.11
C LEU A 297 -7.26 -0.13 6.05
N LEU A 298 -7.44 0.41 7.25
CA LEU A 298 -8.40 -0.12 8.22
C LEU A 298 -9.83 -0.08 7.68
N ARG A 299 -10.27 1.04 7.08
CA ARG A 299 -11.61 1.16 6.46
C ARG A 299 -11.82 0.15 5.33
N ARG A 300 -10.77 -0.15 4.55
CA ARG A 300 -10.86 -1.15 3.48
C ARG A 300 -10.94 -2.58 4.03
N ILE A 301 -10.22 -2.89 5.10
CA ILE A 301 -10.36 -4.16 5.85
C ILE A 301 -11.77 -4.29 6.46
N GLN A 302 -12.26 -3.24 7.14
CA GLN A 302 -13.61 -3.17 7.70
C GLN A 302 -14.69 -3.45 6.63
N SER A 303 -14.61 -2.76 5.48
CA SER A 303 -15.54 -2.96 4.37
C SER A 303 -15.52 -4.40 3.83
N GLY A 304 -14.33 -5.02 3.71
CA GLY A 304 -14.19 -6.42 3.33
C GLY A 304 -14.83 -7.39 4.33
N ILE A 305 -14.63 -7.17 5.63
CA ILE A 305 -15.23 -7.96 6.70
C ILE A 305 -16.76 -7.81 6.69
N ILE A 306 -17.28 -6.58 6.65
CA ILE A 306 -18.72 -6.30 6.60
C ILE A 306 -19.37 -6.99 5.39
N SER A 307 -18.70 -7.02 4.23
CA SER A 307 -19.19 -7.75 3.05
C SER A 307 -19.32 -9.26 3.29
N GLN A 308 -18.37 -9.89 3.99
CA GLN A 308 -18.44 -11.32 4.34
C GLN A 308 -19.57 -11.60 5.34
N TRP A 309 -19.74 -10.76 6.36
CA TRP A 309 -20.84 -10.86 7.32
C TRP A 309 -22.21 -10.66 6.67
N ARG A 310 -22.33 -9.71 5.74
CA ARG A 310 -23.56 -9.51 4.95
C ARG A 310 -23.90 -10.75 4.12
N SER A 311 -22.91 -11.35 3.44
CA SER A 311 -23.10 -12.58 2.68
C SER A 311 -23.53 -13.75 3.57
N MET A 312 -22.95 -13.90 4.77
CA MET A 312 -23.40 -14.90 5.74
C MET A 312 -24.84 -14.64 6.22
N TYR A 313 -25.17 -13.39 6.55
CA TYR A 313 -26.51 -13.04 7.02
C TYR A 313 -27.59 -13.28 5.95
N GLN A 314 -27.28 -12.99 4.68
CA GLN A 314 -28.16 -13.31 3.54
C GLN A 314 -28.33 -14.83 3.39
N LEU A 315 -27.24 -15.59 3.36
CA LEU A 315 -27.27 -17.05 3.22
C LEU A 315 -28.03 -17.74 4.37
N VAL A 316 -27.91 -17.24 5.60
CA VAL A 316 -28.68 -17.70 6.77
C VAL A 316 -30.16 -17.29 6.67
N THR A 317 -30.47 -16.19 6.00
CA THR A 317 -31.85 -15.73 5.76
C THR A 317 -32.57 -16.52 4.67
N ASP A 318 -31.86 -16.90 3.60
CA ASP A 318 -32.47 -17.51 2.42
C ASP A 318 -32.68 -19.03 2.56
N HIS A 319 -31.97 -19.69 3.50
CA HIS A 319 -31.91 -21.16 3.58
C HIS A 319 -32.28 -21.80 4.93
N TYR A 320 -32.55 -21.03 5.98
CA TYR A 320 -32.83 -21.56 7.33
C TYR A 320 -34.15 -21.01 7.88
N ASN A 321 -34.84 -21.80 8.71
CA ASN A 321 -36.10 -21.40 9.32
C ASN A 321 -35.86 -20.43 10.50
N ASP A 322 -36.90 -19.73 10.96
CA ASP A 322 -36.73 -18.74 12.04
C ASP A 322 -36.21 -19.32 13.36
N GLU A 323 -36.59 -20.56 13.72
CA GLU A 323 -36.00 -21.32 14.84
C GLU A 323 -34.48 -21.52 14.67
N ASP A 324 -34.05 -21.96 13.49
CA ASP A 324 -32.64 -22.16 13.17
C ASP A 324 -31.85 -20.84 13.20
N ARG A 325 -32.47 -19.74 12.74
CA ARG A 325 -31.88 -18.39 12.74
C ARG A 325 -31.68 -17.86 14.16
N ILE A 326 -32.61 -18.16 15.08
CA ILE A 326 -32.46 -17.88 16.52
C ILE A 326 -31.32 -18.70 17.14
N ILE A 327 -31.20 -19.98 16.76
CA ILE A 327 -30.10 -20.85 17.22
C ILE A 327 -28.74 -20.33 16.75
N ILE A 328 -28.61 -19.98 15.46
CA ILE A 328 -27.39 -19.47 14.83
C ILE A 328 -26.97 -18.12 15.42
N GLY A 329 -27.92 -17.22 15.64
CA GLY A 329 -27.66 -15.90 16.24
C GLY A 329 -26.73 -15.02 15.39
N CYS A 330 -26.84 -15.08 14.06
CA CYS A 330 -25.96 -14.33 13.15
C CYS A 330 -26.10 -12.81 13.39
N PRO A 331 -25.02 -12.08 13.73
CA PRO A 331 -25.08 -10.66 13.91
C PRO A 331 -25.42 -9.95 12.59
N THR A 332 -26.24 -8.92 12.69
CA THR A 332 -26.58 -8.02 11.58
C THR A 332 -25.39 -7.14 11.19
N GLU A 333 -25.43 -6.60 9.97
CA GLU A 333 -24.43 -5.63 9.50
C GLU A 333 -24.22 -4.47 10.48
N SER A 334 -25.30 -3.90 11.03
CA SER A 334 -25.21 -2.81 12.00
C SER A 334 -24.50 -3.23 13.30
N GLN A 335 -24.75 -4.44 13.80
CA GLN A 335 -24.06 -4.97 14.99
C GLN A 335 -22.56 -5.20 14.72
N VAL A 336 -22.20 -5.74 13.56
CA VAL A 336 -20.80 -5.89 13.16
C VAL A 336 -20.14 -4.52 12.94
N ASN A 337 -20.85 -3.55 12.39
CA ASN A 337 -20.36 -2.18 12.23
C ASN A 337 -20.11 -1.49 13.59
N HIS A 338 -21.00 -1.68 14.56
CA HIS A 338 -20.80 -1.21 15.92
C HIS A 338 -19.55 -1.81 16.58
N SER A 339 -19.14 -3.04 16.24
CA SER A 339 -17.89 -3.63 16.73
C SER A 339 -16.62 -2.92 16.20
N PHE A 340 -16.72 -2.05 15.19
CA PHE A 340 -15.59 -1.25 14.69
C PHE A 340 -15.49 0.17 15.28
N ILE A 341 -16.57 0.68 15.90
CA ILE A 341 -16.70 2.01 16.52
C ILE A 341 -16.28 1.94 17.99
#